data_AF-A0A9X3RAE4-F1
#
_entry.id   AF-A0A9X3RAE4-F1
#
_cell.length_a   1.000
_cell.length_b   1.000
_cell.length_c   1.000
_cell.angle_alpha   90.00
_cell.angle_beta   90.00
_cell.angle_gamma   90.00
#
_symmetry.space_group_name_H-M   'P 1'
#
loop_
_entity.id
_entity.type
_entity.pdbx_description
1 polymer ?
#
loop_
_entity_poly.entity_id
_entity_poly.type
_entity_poly.pdbx_seq_one_letter_code
_entity_poly.pdbx_strand_id
1 'polypeptide(L)'
;MGKLVEKEQILLAYYVCNFLEKNDKNTDELGEVLKKALGNTLESIQGELNDKGLLSDHDRMITNEGILYLDNILHIQSDAVERNKLAYVKDNLLTYELELSIPEIREYIHKHVGIE
;
A
#
# COMPACT_ATOMS: atom_id res chain seq x y z
N MET A 1 8.47 16.50 -7.75
CA MET A 1 7.40 15.50 -7.95
C MET A 1 7.93 14.17 -7.45
N GLY A 2 7.39 13.67 -6.33
CA GLY A 2 7.78 12.39 -5.77
C GLY A 2 7.07 11.28 -6.54
N LYS A 3 7.83 10.37 -7.14
CA LYS A 3 7.27 9.19 -7.81
C LYS A 3 7.49 8.00 -6.90
N LEU A 4 6.41 7.34 -6.47
CA LEU A 4 6.52 6.08 -5.74
C LEU A 4 7.12 5.04 -6.68
N VAL A 5 8.21 4.41 -6.27
CA VAL A 5 8.75 3.28 -7.03
C VAL A 5 7.83 2.06 -6.87
N GLU A 6 7.93 1.09 -7.77
CA GLU A 6 7.00 -0.06 -7.83
C GLU A 6 6.80 -0.75 -6.47
N LYS A 7 7.89 -1.04 -5.75
CA LYS A 7 7.86 -1.61 -4.39
C LYS A 7 7.08 -0.77 -3.37
N GLU A 8 7.12 0.56 -3.50
CA GLU A 8 6.40 1.46 -2.59
C GLU A 8 4.92 1.53 -2.93
N GLN A 9 4.57 1.46 -4.22
CA GLN A 9 3.17 1.33 -4.65
C GLN A 9 2.56 0.02 -4.14
N ILE A 10 3.33 -1.07 -4.19
CA ILE A 10 2.92 -2.38 -3.65
C ILE A 10 2.73 -2.30 -2.14
N LEU A 11 3.72 -1.76 -1.43
CA LEU A 11 3.64 -1.58 0.01
C LEU A 11 2.43 -0.69 0.38
N LEU A 12 2.13 0.33 -0.42
CA LEU A 12 0.96 1.20 -0.23
C LEU A 12 -0.35 0.44 -0.40
N ALA A 13 -0.43 -0.49 -1.35
CA ALA A 13 -1.58 -1.36 -1.51
C ALA A 13 -1.80 -2.26 -0.28
N TYR A 14 -0.71 -2.83 0.27
CA TYR A 14 -0.75 -3.58 1.53
C TYR A 14 -1.17 -2.72 2.72
N TYR A 15 -0.67 -1.47 2.78
CA TYR A 15 -1.04 -0.50 3.80
C TYR A 15 -2.53 -0.21 3.76
N VAL A 16 -3.07 0.14 2.59
CA VAL A 16 -4.51 0.39 2.41
C VAL A 16 -5.31 -0.83 2.85
N CYS A 17 -4.95 -2.03 2.37
CA CYS A 17 -5.61 -3.27 2.75
C CYS A 17 -5.57 -3.56 4.26
N ASN A 18 -4.50 -3.15 4.95
CA ASN A 18 -4.38 -3.32 6.39
C ASN A 18 -5.32 -2.40 7.19
N PHE A 19 -5.56 -1.18 6.68
CA PHE A 19 -6.50 -0.22 7.30
C PHE A 19 -7.94 -0.38 6.83
N LEU A 20 -8.18 -1.15 5.76
CA LEU A 20 -9.52 -1.66 5.45
C LEU A 20 -9.96 -2.64 6.53
N GLU A 21 -11.29 -2.81 6.70
CA GLU A 21 -11.81 -3.84 7.58
C GLU A 21 -11.20 -5.20 7.23
N LYS A 22 -10.53 -5.84 8.21
CA LYS A 22 -9.95 -7.18 8.05
C LYS A 22 -11.06 -8.17 7.72
N ASN A 23 -11.20 -8.45 6.44
CA ASN A 23 -12.02 -9.51 5.88
C ASN A 23 -11.18 -10.22 4.83
N ASP A 24 -11.19 -11.56 4.83
CA ASP A 24 -10.49 -12.40 3.86
C ASP A 24 -10.67 -11.92 2.42
N LYS A 25 -11.86 -11.40 2.10
CA LYS A 25 -12.19 -10.86 0.77
C LYS A 25 -11.28 -9.72 0.32
N ASN A 26 -10.85 -8.84 1.22
CA ASN A 26 -9.99 -7.70 0.87
C ASN A 26 -8.55 -8.15 0.62
N THR A 27 -8.08 -9.12 1.41
CA THR A 27 -6.76 -9.72 1.24
C THR A 27 -6.66 -10.51 -0.06
N ASP A 28 -7.73 -11.23 -0.41
CA ASP A 28 -7.82 -12.00 -1.66
C ASP A 28 -7.87 -11.06 -2.89
N GLU A 29 -8.68 -9.99 -2.84
CA GLU A 29 -8.74 -8.97 -3.90
C GLU A 29 -7.36 -8.31 -4.11
N LEU A 30 -6.66 -7.94 -3.02
CA LEU A 30 -5.31 -7.39 -3.13
C LEU A 30 -4.35 -8.39 -3.80
N GLY A 31 -4.42 -9.67 -3.41
CA GLY A 31 -3.60 -10.73 -3.99
C GLY A 31 -3.79 -10.85 -5.50
N GLU A 32 -5.04 -10.81 -5.98
CA GLU A 32 -5.35 -10.84 -7.41
C GLU A 32 -4.84 -9.60 -8.14
N VAL A 33 -5.03 -8.41 -7.57
CA VAL A 33 -4.55 -7.14 -8.15
C VAL A 33 -3.03 -7.16 -8.29
N LEU A 34 -2.31 -7.55 -7.24
CA LEU A 34 -0.85 -7.61 -7.25
C LEU A 34 -0.33 -8.65 -8.24
N LYS A 35 -0.99 -9.81 -8.31
CA LYS A 35 -0.63 -10.86 -9.26
C LYS A 35 -0.88 -10.43 -10.70
N LYS A 36 -1.95 -9.68 -10.96
CA LYS A 36 -2.25 -9.13 -12.28
C LYS A 36 -1.24 -8.05 -12.67
N ALA A 37 -0.89 -7.16 -11.74
CA ALA A 37 0.05 -6.07 -11.93
C ALA A 37 1.49 -6.54 -12.20
N LEU A 38 1.96 -7.51 -11.42
CA LEU A 38 3.39 -7.85 -11.32
C LEU A 38 3.70 -9.25 -11.83
N GLY A 39 2.67 -10.12 -11.96
CA GLY A 39 2.83 -11.50 -12.37
C GLY A 39 3.87 -12.24 -11.51
N ASN A 40 4.92 -12.72 -12.19
CA ASN A 40 6.01 -13.47 -11.55
C ASN A 40 6.95 -12.59 -10.72
N THR A 41 6.96 -11.27 -10.92
CA THR A 41 7.83 -10.35 -10.18
C THR A 41 7.33 -10.10 -8.77
N LEU A 42 6.06 -10.42 -8.49
CA LEU A 42 5.44 -10.22 -7.19
C LEU A 42 6.21 -10.91 -6.05
N GLU A 43 6.58 -12.17 -6.23
CA GLU A 43 7.29 -12.94 -5.19
C GLU A 43 8.67 -12.34 -4.90
N SER A 44 9.36 -11.85 -5.93
CA SER A 44 10.66 -11.18 -5.76
C SER A 44 10.52 -9.91 -4.94
N ILE A 45 9.52 -9.07 -5.25
CA ILE A 45 9.32 -7.81 -4.53
C ILE A 45 8.82 -8.05 -3.11
N GLN A 46 7.92 -9.02 -2.91
CA GLN A 46 7.50 -9.45 -1.58
C GLN A 46 8.69 -9.93 -0.76
N GLY A 47 9.59 -10.72 -1.37
CA GLY A 47 10.83 -11.14 -0.74
C GLY A 47 11.71 -9.98 -0.31
N GLU A 48 11.91 -8.97 -1.17
CA GLU A 48 12.68 -7.77 -0.82
C GLU A 48 12.03 -6.93 0.29
N LEU A 49 10.69 -6.81 0.28
CA LEU A 49 9.97 -6.08 1.33
C LEU A 49 10.01 -6.82 2.66
N ASN A 50 9.98 -8.15 2.64
CA ASN A 50 10.12 -9.02 3.81
C ASN A 50 11.56 -8.97 4.37
N ASP A 51 12.58 -9.03 3.51
CA ASP A 51 14.00 -8.89 3.92
C ASP A 51 14.27 -7.56 4.64
N LYS A 52 13.55 -6.50 4.23
CA LYS A 52 13.57 -5.19 4.90
C LYS A 52 12.70 -5.08 6.14
N GLY A 53 11.99 -6.15 6.50
CA GLY A 53 11.05 -6.18 7.63
C GLY A 53 9.78 -5.36 7.42
N LEU A 54 9.46 -4.95 6.19
CA LEU A 54 8.27 -4.13 5.86
C LEU A 54 7.01 -4.98 5.65
N LEU A 55 7.19 -6.25 5.25
CA LEU A 55 6.15 -7.26 5.17
C LEU A 55 6.44 -8.41 6.13
N SER A 56 5.38 -9.01 6.65
CA SER A 56 5.45 -10.19 7.51
C SER A 56 5.57 -11.45 6.66
N ASP A 57 6.50 -12.32 7.03
CA ASP A 57 6.78 -13.59 6.33
C ASP A 57 5.59 -14.56 6.35
N HIS A 58 4.88 -14.66 7.48
CA HIS A 58 3.81 -15.63 7.68
C HIS A 58 2.46 -15.20 7.08
N ASP A 59 2.06 -13.95 7.31
CA ASP A 59 0.70 -13.48 6.98
C ASP A 59 0.66 -12.61 5.73
N ARG A 60 1.82 -12.32 5.12
CA ARG A 60 1.95 -11.38 3.99
C ARG A 60 1.26 -10.04 4.26
N MET A 61 1.19 -9.65 5.53
CA MET A 61 0.65 -8.38 5.99
C MET A 61 1.78 -7.36 6.15
N ILE A 62 1.44 -6.08 5.99
CA ILE A 62 2.37 -5.00 6.31
C ILE A 62 2.71 -5.03 7.81
N THR A 63 3.99 -4.86 8.11
CA THR A 63 4.46 -4.75 9.49
C THR A 63 4.35 -3.31 9.99
N ASN A 64 4.57 -3.11 11.29
CA ASN A 64 4.69 -1.76 11.86
C ASN A 64 5.79 -0.95 11.17
N GLU A 65 6.92 -1.57 10.83
CA GLU A 65 8.00 -0.91 10.09
C GLU A 65 7.55 -0.49 8.68
N GLY A 66 6.79 -1.34 7.98
CA GLY A 66 6.20 -1.00 6.69
C GLY A 66 5.22 0.18 6.78
N ILE A 67 4.41 0.22 7.83
CA ILE A 67 3.49 1.33 8.11
C ILE A 67 4.27 2.62 8.38
N LEU A 68 5.29 2.57 9.23
CA LEU A 68 6.12 3.75 9.55
C LEU A 68 6.89 4.26 8.33
N TYR A 69 7.37 3.35 7.48
CA TYR A 69 8.05 3.70 6.23
C TYR A 69 7.13 4.50 5.30
N LEU A 70 5.87 4.06 5.14
CA LEU A 70 4.89 4.80 4.33
C LEU A 70 4.40 6.07 4.99
N ASP A 71 4.18 6.08 6.31
CA ASP A 71 3.85 7.30 7.05
C ASP A 71 4.94 8.36 6.82
N ASN A 72 6.22 7.97 6.77
CA ASN A 72 7.32 8.89 6.48
C ASN A 72 7.24 9.46 5.05
N ILE A 73 7.00 8.60 4.04
CA ILE A 73 6.90 9.01 2.63
C ILE A 73 5.68 9.90 2.39
N LEU A 74 4.54 9.53 2.98
CA LEU A 74 3.27 10.25 2.87
C LEU A 74 3.19 11.39 3.88
N HIS A 75 4.27 11.73 4.57
CA HIS A 75 4.31 12.77 5.59
C HIS A 75 3.14 12.70 6.60
N ILE A 76 2.64 11.49 6.88
CA ILE A 76 1.57 11.23 7.82
C ILE A 76 2.19 11.29 9.22
N GLN A 77 1.67 12.17 10.06
CA GLN A 77 2.12 12.24 11.44
C GLN A 77 1.77 10.94 12.16
N SER A 78 2.70 10.39 12.93
CA SER A 78 2.52 9.12 13.66
C SER A 78 1.38 9.17 14.70
N ASP A 79 0.94 10.37 15.09
CA ASP A 79 -0.21 10.60 15.99
C ASP A 79 -1.56 10.58 15.25
N ALA A 80 -1.55 10.48 13.92
CA ALA A 80 -2.76 10.35 13.12
C ALA A 80 -3.51 9.08 13.51
N VAL A 81 -4.73 9.26 14.04
CA VAL A 81 -5.64 8.17 14.41
C VAL A 81 -5.75 7.17 13.26
N GLU A 82 -5.57 5.88 13.53
CA GLU A 82 -5.58 4.81 12.53
C GLU A 82 -6.81 4.87 11.61
N ARG A 83 -7.95 5.26 12.17
CA ARG A 83 -9.22 5.45 11.46
C ARG A 83 -9.19 6.50 10.35
N ASN A 84 -8.26 7.45 10.41
CA ASN A 84 -8.10 8.53 9.44
C ASN A 84 -6.91 8.32 8.50
N LYS A 85 -6.10 7.27 8.68
CA LYS A 85 -4.91 7.03 7.84
C LYS A 85 -5.25 6.91 6.35
N LEU A 86 -6.36 6.27 6.00
CA LEU A 86 -6.84 6.20 4.61
C LEU A 86 -7.19 7.59 4.04
N ALA A 87 -7.75 8.49 4.86
CA ALA A 87 -8.04 9.85 4.43
C ALA A 87 -6.75 10.65 4.19
N TYR A 88 -5.72 10.44 5.01
CA TYR A 88 -4.39 11.03 4.78
C TYR A 88 -3.71 10.47 3.53
N VAL A 89 -3.84 9.17 3.26
CA VAL A 89 -3.35 8.57 2.00
C VAL A 89 -4.03 9.24 0.81
N LYS A 90 -5.37 9.38 0.84
CA LYS A 90 -6.13 10.09 -0.20
C LYS A 90 -5.64 11.53 -0.37
N ASP A 91 -5.53 12.29 0.72
CA ASP A 91 -5.09 13.68 0.67
C ASP A 91 -3.69 13.78 0.10
N ASN A 92 -2.77 12.90 0.49
CA ASN A 92 -1.42 12.86 -0.05
C ASN A 92 -1.38 12.53 -1.54
N LEU A 93 -2.14 11.53 -1.98
CA LEU A 93 -2.21 11.15 -3.40
C LEU A 93 -2.69 12.32 -4.26
N LEU A 94 -3.68 13.09 -3.78
CA LEU A 94 -4.22 14.26 -4.46
C LEU A 94 -3.31 15.49 -4.36
N THR A 95 -2.74 15.74 -3.18
CA THR A 95 -1.93 16.93 -2.87
C THR A 95 -0.54 16.85 -3.48
N TYR A 96 0.12 15.68 -3.42
CA TYR A 96 1.49 15.50 -3.93
C TYR A 96 1.54 15.00 -5.37
N GLU A 97 0.38 14.82 -6.01
CA GLU A 97 0.24 14.23 -7.36
C GLU A 97 1.11 12.95 -7.49
N LEU A 98 1.05 12.10 -6.46
CA LEU A 98 1.86 10.88 -6.40
C LEU A 98 1.44 9.98 -7.56
N GLU A 99 2.29 9.93 -8.58
CA GLU A 99 2.01 9.21 -9.80
C GLU A 99 2.19 7.70 -9.57
N LEU A 100 1.07 7.01 -9.35
CA LEU A 100 1.01 5.56 -9.35
C LEU A 100 1.16 5.06 -10.79
N SER A 101 2.33 4.48 -11.08
CA SER A 101 2.67 4.01 -12.43
C SER A 101 2.04 2.67 -12.79
N ILE A 102 1.64 1.89 -11.79
CA ILE A 102 0.99 0.60 -11.99
C ILE A 102 -0.53 0.82 -12.00
N PRO A 103 -1.21 0.67 -13.16
CA PRO A 103 -2.62 1.01 -13.30
C PRO A 103 -3.51 0.20 -12.35
N GLU A 104 -3.26 -1.11 -12.25
CA GLU A 104 -4.05 -2.03 -11.43
C GLU A 104 -3.97 -1.66 -9.93
N ILE A 105 -2.78 -1.29 -9.46
CA ILE A 105 -2.59 -0.84 -8.07
C ILE A 105 -3.22 0.53 -7.85
N ARG A 106 -3.11 1.43 -8.85
CA ARG A 106 -3.74 2.75 -8.80
C ARG A 106 -5.25 2.64 -8.65
N GLU A 107 -5.91 1.86 -9.50
CA GLU A 107 -7.36 1.66 -9.45
C GLU A 107 -7.79 1.06 -8.10
N TYR A 108 -7.07 0.05 -7.61
CA TYR A 108 -7.33 -0.55 -6.30
C TYR A 108 -7.24 0.48 -5.17
N ILE A 109 -6.14 1.23 -5.10
CA ILE A 109 -5.94 2.23 -4.05
C ILE A 109 -7.02 3.31 -4.14
N HIS A 110 -7.26 3.87 -5.33
CA HIS A 110 -8.26 4.91 -5.55
C HIS A 110 -9.66 4.46 -5.10
N LYS A 111 -10.08 3.25 -5.50
CA LYS A 111 -11.36 2.65 -5.10
C LYS A 111 -11.51 2.55 -3.58
N HIS A 112 -10.46 2.12 -2.88
CA HIS A 112 -10.50 1.87 -1.43
C HIS A 112 -10.28 3.10 -0.56
N VAL A 113 -9.56 4.11 -1.07
CA VAL A 113 -9.40 5.40 -0.39
C VAL A 113 -10.52 6.40 -0.75
N GLY A 114 -11.43 6.02 -1.65
CA GLY A 114 -12.58 6.84 -2.06
C GLY A 114 -12.19 8.01 -2.97
N ILE A 115 -11.27 7.78 -3.90
CA ILE A 115 -10.95 8.67 -5.02
C ILE A 115 -11.70 8.13 -6.25
N GLU A 116 -12.69 8.89 -6.72
CA GLU A 116 -13.44 8.63 -7.96
C GLU A 116 -12.77 9.26 -9.19
#